data_AF-A0AAX4HLA7-F1
#
_entry.id   AF-A0AAX4HLA7-F1
#
_cell.length_a   1.000
_cell.length_b   1.000
_cell.length_c   1.000
_cell.angle_alpha   90.00
_cell.angle_beta   90.00
_cell.angle_gamma   90.00
#
_symmetry.space_group_name_H-M   'P 1'
#
loop_
_entity.id
_entity.type
_entity.pdbx_description
1 polymer ?
#
loop_
_entity_poly.entity_id
_entity_poly.type
_entity_poly.pdbx_seq_one_letter_code
_entity_poly.pdbx_strand_id
1 'polypeptide(L)'
;MKKLHLPYVNLPSEFITLLKSNLSVTTSPAPIFDVIRPNKALYMVLEKAFQEFDDGRGLEKTMMALGWANFRDRAASLYISKFIYGEFPQNTSMELVEDVMNLEQKYLDHGVHSFSRLFLLGFYLKLANIQVQRREHNQYLEVKVPDEVGAILKLSQGRSEKIDWLILIIMHLLNALGDKMLTNALLSGKKFEELYELMSPDARQQMMNNLLAYGASIKEQDIFLYEKI
;
A
#
# COMPACT_ATOMS: atom_id res chain seq x y z
N MET A 1 23.83 -9.28 -0.61
CA MET A 1 22.47 -8.73 -0.86
C MET A 1 22.22 -7.60 0.11
N LYS A 2 21.66 -6.46 -0.35
CA LYS A 2 21.21 -5.40 0.56
C LYS A 2 20.05 -5.95 1.40
N LYS A 3 20.07 -5.73 2.72
CA LYS A 3 18.97 -6.12 3.60
C LYS A 3 17.72 -5.30 3.27
N LEU A 4 16.62 -5.97 2.92
CA LEU A 4 15.29 -5.35 2.78
C LEU A 4 14.85 -4.75 4.12
N HIS A 5 14.79 -3.42 4.26
CA HIS A 5 14.35 -2.76 5.48
C HIS A 5 13.11 -1.92 5.21
N LEU A 6 12.03 -2.19 5.94
CA LEU A 6 10.76 -1.47 5.86
C LEU A 6 10.57 -0.63 7.11
N PRO A 7 10.64 0.72 7.01
CA PRO A 7 10.47 1.58 8.17
C PRO A 7 8.99 1.71 8.54
N TYR A 8 8.72 2.04 9.80
CA TYR A 8 7.41 2.57 10.17
C TYR A 8 7.19 3.93 9.49
N VAL A 9 5.99 4.11 8.93
CA VAL A 9 5.51 5.35 8.31
C VAL A 9 4.15 5.68 8.93
N ASN A 10 3.99 6.90 9.46
CA ASN A 10 2.71 7.33 9.99
C ASN A 10 1.77 7.75 8.85
N LEU A 11 0.93 6.83 8.40
CA LEU A 11 -0.04 7.07 7.33
C LEU A 11 -1.34 7.72 7.87
N PRO A 12 -2.07 8.48 7.04
CA PRO A 12 -3.34 9.12 7.45
C PRO A 12 -4.43 8.07 7.73
N SER A 13 -5.01 8.10 8.94
CA SER A 13 -5.96 7.08 9.42
C SER A 13 -7.16 6.88 8.51
N GLU A 14 -7.77 7.99 8.11
CA GLU A 14 -8.97 8.04 7.28
C GLU A 14 -8.69 7.41 5.92
N PHE A 15 -7.51 7.71 5.35
CA PHE A 15 -7.12 7.18 4.06
C PHE A 15 -6.80 5.68 4.13
N ILE A 16 -6.09 5.23 5.17
CA ILE A 16 -5.87 3.81 5.44
C ILE A 16 -7.20 3.05 5.52
N THR A 17 -8.16 3.58 6.29
CA THR A 17 -9.49 2.97 6.44
C THR A 17 -10.14 2.80 5.07
N LEU A 18 -10.20 3.86 4.26
CA LEU A 18 -10.79 3.80 2.92
C LEU A 18 -10.08 2.80 2.00
N LEU A 19 -8.76 2.74 2.02
CA LEU A 19 -7.99 1.84 1.15
C LEU A 19 -8.15 0.35 1.52
N LYS A 20 -8.38 0.07 2.80
CA LYS A 20 -8.65 -1.27 3.33
C LYS A 20 -10.12 -1.68 3.24
N SER A 21 -11.03 -0.72 3.11
CA SER A 21 -12.45 -1.01 3.04
C SER A 21 -12.80 -1.67 1.70
N ASN A 22 -13.76 -2.59 1.77
CA ASN A 22 -14.44 -3.07 0.57
C ASN A 22 -15.37 -1.95 0.09
N LEU A 23 -14.93 -1.22 -0.93
CA LEU A 23 -15.66 -0.11 -1.54
C LEU A 23 -16.23 -0.48 -2.91
N SER A 24 -16.28 -1.78 -3.27
CA SER A 24 -16.76 -2.17 -4.60
C SER A 24 -18.17 -1.65 -4.84
N VAL A 25 -18.26 -0.74 -5.81
CA VAL A 25 -19.49 -0.31 -6.48
C VAL A 25 -20.50 0.37 -5.55
N THR A 26 -20.07 1.37 -4.80
CA THR A 26 -21.05 2.31 -4.24
C THR A 26 -21.31 3.42 -5.25
N THR A 27 -22.47 3.35 -5.90
CA THR A 27 -23.07 4.53 -6.57
C THR A 27 -23.32 5.67 -5.57
N SER A 28 -23.24 5.36 -4.28
CA SER A 28 -23.30 6.33 -3.20
C SER A 28 -21.91 6.79 -2.78
N PRO A 29 -21.69 8.11 -2.65
CA PRO A 29 -20.50 8.64 -2.01
C PRO A 29 -20.47 8.40 -0.49
N ALA A 30 -21.61 8.04 0.12
CA ALA A 30 -21.77 8.06 1.58
C ALA A 30 -20.68 7.28 2.35
N PRO A 31 -20.31 6.03 2.01
CA PRO A 31 -19.32 5.30 2.80
C PRO A 31 -17.93 5.95 2.80
N ILE A 32 -17.57 6.64 1.72
CA ILE A 32 -16.32 7.39 1.64
C ILE A 32 -16.39 8.62 2.55
N PHE A 33 -17.50 9.35 2.48
CA PHE A 33 -17.68 10.59 3.23
C PHE A 33 -18.01 10.38 4.70
N ASP A 34 -18.52 9.22 5.10
CA ASP A 34 -18.69 8.82 6.50
C ASP A 34 -17.33 8.70 7.21
N VAL A 35 -16.26 8.41 6.46
CA VAL A 35 -14.88 8.41 6.97
C VAL A 35 -14.25 9.80 6.90
N ILE A 36 -14.51 10.58 5.83
CA ILE A 36 -13.87 11.88 5.62
C ILE A 36 -14.50 13.00 6.48
N ARG A 37 -15.83 13.14 6.48
CA ARG A 37 -16.54 14.27 7.11
C ARG A 37 -16.25 14.45 8.61
N PRO A 38 -16.08 13.40 9.44
CA PRO A 38 -15.71 13.58 10.84
C PRO A 38 -14.42 14.38 11.03
N ASN A 39 -13.49 14.31 10.06
CA ASN A 39 -12.29 15.13 10.03
C ASN A 39 -12.51 16.41 9.20
N LYS A 40 -13.02 17.46 9.86
CA LYS A 40 -13.30 18.76 9.21
C LYS A 40 -12.09 19.36 8.51
N ALA A 41 -10.89 19.21 9.09
CA ALA A 41 -9.67 19.75 8.50
C ALA A 41 -9.32 19.04 7.19
N LEU A 42 -9.41 17.72 7.15
CA LEU A 42 -9.23 16.94 5.93
C LEU A 42 -10.30 17.32 4.88
N TYR A 43 -11.56 17.40 5.29
CA TYR A 43 -12.65 17.77 4.39
C TYR A 43 -12.40 19.14 3.73
N MET A 44 -11.99 20.15 4.50
CA MET A 44 -11.62 21.47 3.95
C MET A 44 -10.43 21.42 2.99
N VAL A 45 -9.41 20.62 3.30
CA VAL A 45 -8.25 20.43 2.41
C VAL A 45 -8.68 19.83 1.08
N LEU A 46 -9.54 18.81 1.12
CA LEU A 46 -10.05 18.16 -0.08
C LEU A 46 -10.97 19.11 -0.86
N GLU A 47 -11.88 19.84 -0.21
CA GLU A 47 -12.72 20.84 -0.89
C GLU A 47 -11.88 21.86 -1.63
N LYS A 48 -10.84 22.40 -0.99
CA LYS A 48 -9.93 23.38 -1.60
C LYS A 48 -9.16 22.77 -2.77
N ALA A 49 -8.57 21.60 -2.57
CA ALA A 49 -7.70 20.96 -3.55
C ALA A 49 -8.42 20.44 -4.79
N PHE A 50 -9.72 20.18 -4.67
CA PHE A 50 -10.56 19.67 -5.76
C PHE A 50 -11.42 20.74 -6.42
N GLN A 51 -11.23 22.03 -6.09
CA GLN A 51 -11.97 23.14 -6.72
C GLN A 51 -11.84 23.16 -8.24
N GLU A 52 -10.71 22.69 -8.80
CA GLU A 52 -10.50 22.60 -10.25
C GLU A 52 -11.49 21.64 -10.96
N PHE A 53 -12.12 20.74 -10.21
CA PHE A 53 -13.13 19.79 -10.71
C PHE A 53 -14.55 20.12 -10.23
N ASP A 54 -14.69 21.08 -9.31
CA ASP A 54 -15.97 21.44 -8.72
C ASP A 54 -16.68 22.46 -9.63
N ASP A 55 -17.85 22.09 -10.12
CA ASP A 55 -18.75 22.97 -10.86
C ASP A 55 -19.77 23.67 -9.94
N GLY A 56 -19.42 23.82 -8.65
CA GLY A 56 -20.24 24.43 -7.61
C GLY A 56 -21.21 23.46 -6.93
N ARG A 57 -21.02 22.16 -7.13
CA ARG A 57 -21.87 21.09 -6.58
C ARG A 57 -21.23 20.37 -5.39
N GLY A 58 -20.00 20.73 -5.02
CA GLY A 58 -19.30 20.28 -3.84
C GLY A 58 -18.50 18.99 -4.02
N LEU A 59 -17.74 18.64 -2.98
CA LEU A 59 -16.74 17.57 -3.01
C LEU A 59 -17.33 16.17 -3.31
N GLU A 60 -18.55 15.89 -2.83
CA GLU A 60 -19.23 14.61 -3.11
C GLU A 60 -19.55 14.42 -4.59
N LYS A 61 -20.01 15.48 -5.25
CA LYS A 61 -20.33 15.48 -6.67
C LYS A 61 -19.07 15.39 -7.51
N THR A 62 -18.00 16.06 -7.05
CA THR A 62 -16.67 15.90 -7.61
C THR A 62 -16.17 14.46 -7.52
N MET A 63 -16.27 13.82 -6.35
CA MET A 63 -15.89 12.41 -6.18
C MET A 63 -16.71 11.49 -7.09
N MET A 64 -18.02 11.71 -7.19
CA MET A 64 -18.88 10.95 -8.09
C MET A 64 -18.53 11.13 -9.57
N ALA A 65 -18.15 12.34 -9.99
CA ALA A 65 -17.76 12.62 -11.37
C ALA A 65 -16.40 11.98 -11.73
N LEU A 66 -15.44 12.00 -10.80
CA LEU A 66 -14.12 11.40 -10.97
C LEU A 66 -14.14 9.88 -10.84
N GLY A 67 -15.04 9.35 -10.00
CA GLY A 67 -14.99 7.98 -9.51
C GLY A 67 -13.95 7.80 -8.39
N TRP A 68 -14.13 6.74 -7.58
CA TRP A 68 -13.29 6.49 -6.40
C TRP A 68 -11.80 6.40 -6.75
N ALA A 69 -11.41 5.68 -7.80
CA ALA A 69 -10.00 5.52 -8.16
C ALA A 69 -9.31 6.87 -8.40
N ASN A 70 -9.85 7.70 -9.29
CA ASN A 70 -9.26 9.02 -9.58
C ASN A 70 -9.31 9.96 -8.37
N PHE A 71 -10.37 9.91 -7.57
CA PHE A 71 -10.47 10.70 -6.34
C PHE A 71 -9.40 10.28 -5.31
N ARG A 72 -9.24 8.98 -5.09
CA ARG A 72 -8.24 8.37 -4.21
C ARG A 72 -6.82 8.73 -4.64
N ASP A 73 -6.52 8.62 -5.93
CA ASP A 73 -5.18 8.90 -6.46
C ASP A 73 -4.83 10.37 -6.29
N ARG A 74 -5.78 11.27 -6.57
CA ARG A 74 -5.63 12.70 -6.31
C ARG A 74 -5.48 13.01 -4.82
N ALA A 75 -6.27 12.39 -3.95
CA ALA A 75 -6.13 12.56 -2.49
C ALA A 75 -4.76 12.07 -1.99
N ALA A 76 -4.25 10.95 -2.52
CA ALA A 76 -2.90 10.46 -2.22
C ALA A 76 -1.83 11.47 -2.60
N SER A 77 -1.97 12.17 -3.75
CA SER A 77 -1.03 13.21 -4.16
C SER A 77 -0.92 14.35 -3.15
N LEU A 78 -2.03 14.73 -2.49
CA LEU A 78 -2.05 15.76 -1.45
C LEU A 78 -1.26 15.31 -0.22
N TYR A 79 -1.44 14.06 0.21
CA TYR A 79 -0.69 13.49 1.33
C TYR A 79 0.80 13.34 1.03
N ILE A 80 1.16 12.90 -0.17
CA ILE A 80 2.57 12.80 -0.60
C ILE A 80 3.19 14.20 -0.64
N SER A 81 2.49 15.18 -1.23
CA SER A 81 2.94 16.57 -1.24
C SER A 81 3.13 17.11 0.18
N LYS A 82 2.19 16.86 1.10
CA LYS A 82 2.35 17.26 2.51
C LYS A 82 3.53 16.56 3.17
N PHE A 83 3.76 15.29 2.88
CA PHE A 83 4.90 14.56 3.41
C PHE A 83 6.22 15.15 2.89
N ILE A 84 6.26 15.58 1.62
CA ILE A 84 7.45 16.17 1.00
C ILE A 84 7.66 17.62 1.45
N TYR A 85 6.65 18.48 1.40
CA TYR A 85 6.82 19.92 1.57
C TYR A 85 6.38 20.44 2.94
N GLY A 86 5.74 19.59 3.76
CA GLY A 86 5.22 19.96 5.08
C GLY A 86 3.81 20.56 5.06
N GLU A 87 3.29 20.89 3.88
CA GLU A 87 1.98 21.53 3.69
C GLU A 87 1.16 20.92 2.56
N PHE A 88 -0.16 21.06 2.65
CA PHE A 88 -1.05 20.61 1.58
C PHE A 88 -1.03 21.61 0.42
N PRO A 89 -0.90 21.15 -0.84
CA PRO A 89 -0.89 22.03 -2.00
C PRO A 89 -2.29 22.57 -2.29
N GLN A 90 -2.37 23.57 -3.16
CA GLN A 90 -3.65 24.12 -3.64
C GLN A 90 -4.34 23.23 -4.67
N ASN A 91 -3.57 22.45 -5.44
CA ASN A 91 -4.07 21.59 -6.50
C ASN A 91 -3.47 20.18 -6.36
N THR A 92 -4.11 19.22 -7.02
CA THR A 92 -3.65 17.83 -7.05
C THR A 92 -2.54 17.63 -8.10
N SER A 93 -1.62 16.67 -7.90
CA SER A 93 -0.56 16.37 -8.87
C SER A 93 -0.41 14.87 -9.09
N MET A 94 -0.82 14.40 -10.26
CA MET A 94 -0.81 12.97 -10.59
C MET A 94 0.61 12.41 -10.75
N GLU A 95 1.60 13.25 -11.06
CA GLU A 95 3.01 12.85 -11.14
C GLU A 95 3.52 12.29 -9.79
N LEU A 96 2.98 12.75 -8.67
CA LEU A 96 3.38 12.28 -7.34
C LEU A 96 2.93 10.84 -7.03
N VAL A 97 1.93 10.33 -7.74
CA VAL A 97 1.28 9.03 -7.48
C VAL A 97 1.48 8.01 -8.59
N GLU A 98 2.16 8.36 -9.68
CA GLU A 98 2.34 7.51 -10.84
C GLU A 98 2.97 6.14 -10.49
N ASP A 99 3.98 6.10 -9.63
CA ASP A 99 4.62 4.87 -9.19
C ASP A 99 3.73 4.00 -8.31
N VAL A 100 2.86 4.62 -7.51
CA VAL A 100 1.83 3.92 -6.72
C VAL A 100 0.82 3.25 -7.66
N MET A 101 0.35 3.98 -8.67
CA MET A 101 -0.60 3.48 -9.66
C MET A 101 0.01 2.37 -10.53
N ASN A 102 1.27 2.53 -10.95
CA ASN A 102 1.99 1.53 -11.72
C ASN A 102 2.14 0.21 -10.96
N LEU A 103 2.41 0.27 -9.64
CA LEU A 103 2.44 -0.91 -8.80
C LEU A 103 1.07 -1.58 -8.69
N GLU A 104 -0.01 -0.81 -8.50
CA GLU A 104 -1.37 -1.35 -8.47
C GLU A 104 -1.72 -2.05 -9.78
N GLN A 105 -1.49 -1.39 -10.91
CA GLN A 105 -1.80 -1.94 -12.24
C GLN A 105 -1.00 -3.21 -12.53
N LYS A 106 0.26 -3.28 -12.09
CA LYS A 106 1.14 -4.44 -12.30
C LYS A 106 0.64 -5.71 -11.63
N TYR A 107 -0.02 -5.61 -10.48
CA TYR A 107 -0.45 -6.76 -9.69
C TYR A 107 -1.98 -6.90 -9.56
N LEU A 108 -2.74 -6.09 -10.31
CA LEU A 108 -4.20 -5.95 -10.18
C LEU A 108 -4.94 -7.31 -10.25
N ASP A 109 -4.49 -8.21 -11.13
CA ASP A 109 -5.15 -9.51 -11.36
C ASP A 109 -4.98 -10.51 -10.19
N HIS A 110 -4.06 -10.24 -9.27
CA HIS A 110 -3.80 -11.07 -8.09
C HIS A 110 -4.55 -10.59 -6.84
N GLY A 111 -5.12 -9.38 -6.87
CA GLY A 111 -5.91 -8.80 -5.79
C GLY A 111 -7.41 -8.96 -6.00
N VAL A 112 -8.19 -8.92 -4.91
CA VAL A 112 -9.63 -8.74 -5.00
C VAL A 112 -9.95 -7.27 -5.30
N HIS A 113 -10.61 -6.98 -6.43
CA HIS A 113 -10.83 -5.62 -6.96
C HIS A 113 -11.62 -4.66 -6.05
N SER A 114 -12.34 -5.20 -5.06
CA SER A 114 -13.13 -4.37 -4.15
C SER A 114 -12.30 -3.63 -3.11
N PHE A 115 -11.02 -3.97 -2.99
CA PHE A 115 -10.08 -3.39 -2.04
C PHE A 115 -8.97 -2.64 -2.78
N SER A 116 -8.52 -1.52 -2.21
CA SER A 116 -7.38 -0.74 -2.74
C SER A 116 -6.07 -1.11 -2.04
N ARG A 117 -5.88 -2.40 -1.74
CA ARG A 117 -4.74 -2.92 -0.95
C ARG A 117 -3.40 -2.82 -1.68
N LEU A 118 -3.40 -3.02 -3.00
CA LEU A 118 -2.20 -2.78 -3.81
C LEU A 118 -1.81 -1.31 -3.83
N PHE A 119 -2.79 -0.42 -4.00
CA PHE A 119 -2.56 1.01 -3.89
C PHE A 119 -2.02 1.40 -2.51
N LEU A 120 -2.56 0.83 -1.43
CA LEU A 120 -2.06 1.03 -0.06
C LEU A 120 -0.59 0.62 0.07
N LEU A 121 -0.20 -0.53 -0.47
CA LEU A 121 1.20 -0.97 -0.46
C LEU A 121 2.08 0.02 -1.24
N GLY A 122 1.69 0.41 -2.44
CA GLY A 122 2.45 1.38 -3.24
C GLY A 122 2.60 2.73 -2.52
N PHE A 123 1.51 3.22 -1.92
CA PHE A 123 1.49 4.45 -1.14
C PHE A 123 2.42 4.38 0.08
N TYR A 124 2.41 3.26 0.80
CA TYR A 124 3.33 3.01 1.89
C TYR A 124 4.80 3.00 1.41
N LEU A 125 5.12 2.26 0.35
CA LEU A 125 6.48 2.17 -0.18
C LEU A 125 7.00 3.54 -0.66
N LYS A 126 6.15 4.34 -1.30
CA LYS A 126 6.46 5.73 -1.68
C LYS A 126 6.92 6.55 -0.49
N LEU A 127 6.11 6.58 0.57
CA LEU A 127 6.42 7.38 1.76
C LEU A 127 7.59 6.81 2.57
N ALA A 128 7.75 5.48 2.59
CA ALA A 128 8.92 4.82 3.16
C ALA A 128 10.21 5.25 2.44
N ASN A 129 10.21 5.26 1.10
CA ASN A 129 11.36 5.69 0.31
C ASN A 129 11.69 7.16 0.56
N ILE A 130 10.70 8.05 0.58
CA ILE A 130 10.93 9.47 0.91
C ILE A 130 11.54 9.62 2.32
N GLN A 131 11.07 8.84 3.30
CA GLN A 131 11.59 8.86 4.66
C GLN A 131 13.04 8.36 4.75
N VAL A 132 13.36 7.26 4.06
CA VAL A 132 14.73 6.69 4.03
C VAL A 132 15.70 7.64 3.34
N GLN A 133 15.33 8.17 2.18
CA GLN A 133 16.17 9.10 1.42
C GLN A 133 16.52 10.36 2.23
N ARG A 134 15.57 10.85 3.03
CA ARG A 134 15.79 11.99 3.95
C ARG A 134 16.74 11.67 5.10
N ARG A 135 16.59 10.50 5.71
CA ARG A 135 17.42 10.11 6.87
C ARG A 135 18.85 9.81 6.45
N GLU A 136 19.01 9.08 5.36
CA GLU A 136 20.31 8.55 4.93
C GLU A 136 21.02 9.45 3.90
N HIS A 137 20.37 10.55 3.48
CA HIS A 137 20.88 11.46 2.44
C HIS A 137 21.31 10.72 1.17
N ASN A 138 20.67 9.58 0.89
CA ASN A 138 21.03 8.68 -0.19
C ASN A 138 19.81 8.38 -1.06
N GLN A 139 19.76 9.06 -2.20
CA GLN A 139 18.69 8.92 -3.20
C GLN A 139 18.63 7.52 -3.84
N TYR A 140 19.69 6.72 -3.75
CA TYR A 140 19.78 5.38 -4.35
C TYR A 140 19.25 4.28 -3.42
N LEU A 141 18.81 4.62 -2.22
CA LEU A 141 18.11 3.68 -1.35
C LEU A 141 16.63 3.73 -1.66
N GLU A 142 16.17 2.66 -2.28
CA GLU A 142 14.79 2.52 -2.70
C GLU A 142 14.34 1.08 -2.44
N VAL A 143 13.21 0.95 -1.75
CA VAL A 143 12.49 -0.29 -1.60
C VAL A 143 11.48 -0.39 -2.74
N LYS A 144 11.66 -1.40 -3.59
CA LYS A 144 10.74 -1.76 -4.67
C LYS A 144 10.29 -3.20 -4.51
N VAL A 145 9.11 -3.50 -5.05
CA VAL A 145 8.67 -4.87 -5.26
C VAL A 145 9.47 -5.45 -6.45
N PRO A 146 10.28 -6.49 -6.25
CA PRO A 146 11.04 -7.13 -7.33
C PRO A 146 10.11 -7.74 -8.39
N ASP A 147 10.58 -7.83 -9.64
CA ASP A 147 9.81 -8.41 -10.74
C ASP A 147 9.49 -9.90 -10.52
N GLU A 148 10.38 -10.59 -9.81
CA GLU A 148 10.25 -12.00 -9.43
C GLU A 148 8.99 -12.25 -8.58
N VAL A 149 8.51 -11.26 -7.81
CA VAL A 149 7.25 -11.39 -7.08
C VAL A 149 6.09 -11.67 -8.03
N GLY A 150 6.09 -11.06 -9.22
CA GLY A 150 5.06 -11.32 -10.23
C GLY A 150 5.12 -12.73 -10.78
N ALA A 151 6.32 -13.30 -10.93
CA ALA A 151 6.48 -14.69 -11.36
C ALA A 151 5.95 -15.66 -10.29
N ILE A 152 6.24 -15.40 -9.02
CA ILE A 152 5.74 -16.21 -7.89
C ILE A 152 4.21 -16.10 -7.76
N LEU A 153 3.64 -14.90 -7.87
CA LEU A 153 2.19 -14.70 -7.79
C LEU A 153 1.43 -15.43 -8.90
N LYS A 154 2.01 -15.60 -10.09
CA LYS A 154 1.43 -16.38 -11.19
C LYS A 154 1.35 -17.88 -10.93
N LEU A 155 2.08 -18.39 -9.93
CA LEU A 155 1.94 -19.79 -9.49
C LEU A 155 0.63 -20.01 -8.72
N SER A 156 0.02 -18.95 -8.17
CA SER A 156 -1.29 -18.99 -7.54
C SER A 156 -2.39 -18.87 -8.59
N GLN A 157 -3.45 -19.68 -8.45
CA GLN A 157 -4.68 -19.54 -9.23
C GLN A 157 -5.72 -18.63 -8.54
N GLY A 158 -5.48 -18.23 -7.29
CA GLY A 158 -6.42 -17.45 -6.48
C GLY A 158 -6.06 -15.97 -6.38
N ARG A 159 -7.08 -15.15 -6.13
CA ARG A 159 -6.95 -13.73 -5.75
C ARG A 159 -6.90 -13.58 -4.24
N SER A 160 -6.14 -12.62 -3.75
CA SER A 160 -6.01 -12.34 -2.31
C SER A 160 -6.66 -11.01 -1.92
N GLU A 161 -7.43 -11.01 -0.84
CA GLU A 161 -7.93 -9.79 -0.19
C GLU A 161 -6.79 -9.02 0.50
N LYS A 162 -5.76 -9.74 0.97
CA LYS A 162 -4.57 -9.19 1.64
C LYS A 162 -3.34 -9.32 0.73
N ILE A 163 -3.50 -8.90 -0.53
CA ILE A 163 -2.45 -9.01 -1.56
C ILE A 163 -1.19 -8.21 -1.20
N ASP A 164 -1.33 -7.10 -0.48
CA ASP A 164 -0.24 -6.32 0.07
C ASP A 164 0.66 -7.17 1.00
N TRP A 165 0.04 -7.89 1.94
CA TRP A 165 0.75 -8.78 2.85
C TRP A 165 1.40 -9.97 2.14
N LEU A 166 0.70 -10.56 1.17
CA LEU A 166 1.24 -11.65 0.37
C LEU A 166 2.50 -11.20 -0.40
N ILE A 167 2.47 -10.01 -1.02
CA ILE A 167 3.62 -9.43 -1.71
C ILE A 167 4.80 -9.26 -0.74
N LEU A 168 4.56 -8.69 0.45
CA LEU A 168 5.61 -8.49 1.45
C LEU A 168 6.24 -9.81 1.91
N ILE A 169 5.42 -10.84 2.14
CA ILE A 169 5.90 -12.18 2.50
C ILE A 169 6.77 -12.76 1.38
N ILE A 170 6.31 -12.67 0.12
CA ILE A 170 7.08 -13.17 -1.04
C ILE A 170 8.40 -12.40 -1.19
N MET A 171 8.41 -11.07 -1.01
CA MET A 171 9.64 -10.28 -1.03
C MET A 171 10.67 -10.77 -0.01
N HIS A 172 10.22 -11.10 1.20
CA HIS A 172 11.08 -11.63 2.26
C HIS A 172 11.60 -13.03 1.96
N LEU A 173 10.75 -13.92 1.45
CA LEU A 173 11.14 -15.26 1.04
C LEU A 173 12.14 -15.23 -0.14
N LEU A 174 11.92 -14.35 -1.13
CA LEU A 174 12.85 -14.14 -2.24
C LEU A 174 14.20 -13.63 -1.74
N ASN A 175 14.21 -12.66 -0.83
CA ASN A 175 15.45 -12.13 -0.28
C ASN A 175 16.21 -13.16 0.58
N ALA A 176 15.51 -14.10 1.24
CA ALA A 176 16.12 -15.10 2.11
C ALA A 176 16.59 -16.37 1.38
N LEU A 177 15.76 -16.89 0.46
CA LEU A 177 15.97 -18.18 -0.20
C LEU A 177 16.51 -18.02 -1.63
N GLY A 178 16.26 -16.87 -2.26
CA GLY A 178 16.48 -16.65 -3.68
C GLY A 178 15.37 -17.25 -4.54
N ASP A 179 15.24 -16.70 -5.76
CA ASP A 179 14.18 -17.03 -6.72
C ASP A 179 14.09 -18.54 -7.05
N LYS A 180 15.21 -19.16 -7.45
CA LYS A 180 15.23 -20.58 -7.83
C LYS A 180 14.78 -21.51 -6.71
N MET A 181 15.25 -21.28 -5.47
CA MET A 181 14.91 -22.12 -4.34
C MET A 181 13.45 -21.95 -3.94
N LEU A 182 12.95 -20.72 -3.89
CA LEU A 182 11.56 -20.43 -3.57
C LEU A 182 10.61 -21.04 -4.61
N THR A 183 10.89 -20.83 -5.89
CA THR A 183 10.09 -21.39 -6.99
C THR A 183 10.02 -22.91 -6.91
N ASN A 184 11.16 -23.59 -6.76
CA ASN A 184 11.19 -25.05 -6.65
C ASN A 184 10.43 -25.57 -5.41
N ALA A 185 10.55 -24.88 -4.29
CA ALA A 185 9.84 -25.23 -3.06
C ALA A 185 8.31 -25.10 -3.22
N LEU A 186 7.83 -24.01 -3.83
CA LEU A 186 6.42 -23.80 -4.10
C LEU A 186 5.86 -24.83 -5.09
N LEU A 187 6.59 -25.13 -6.17
CA LEU A 187 6.22 -26.17 -7.14
C LEU A 187 6.19 -27.57 -6.51
N SER A 188 6.99 -27.81 -5.48
CA SER A 188 6.97 -29.06 -4.71
C SER A 188 5.84 -29.11 -3.67
N GLY A 189 5.01 -28.07 -3.58
CA GLY A 189 3.88 -28.00 -2.65
C GLY A 189 4.25 -27.62 -1.22
N LYS A 190 5.45 -27.07 -0.97
CA LYS A 190 5.83 -26.62 0.37
C LYS A 190 4.93 -25.50 0.87
N LYS A 191 4.51 -25.61 2.13
CA LYS A 191 3.69 -24.59 2.80
C LYS A 191 4.55 -23.47 3.39
N PHE A 192 3.89 -22.41 3.86
CA PHE A 192 4.54 -21.26 4.46
C PHE A 192 5.45 -21.64 5.63
N GLU A 193 5.00 -22.51 6.53
CA GLU A 193 5.75 -22.93 7.71
C GLU A 193 7.07 -23.59 7.31
N GLU A 194 7.05 -24.43 6.28
CA GLU A 194 8.25 -25.09 5.76
C GLU A 194 9.21 -24.11 5.09
N LEU A 195 8.69 -23.11 4.37
CA LEU A 195 9.49 -22.05 3.76
C LEU A 195 10.11 -21.13 4.81
N TYR A 196 9.35 -20.80 5.86
CA TYR A 196 9.81 -20.02 7.00
C TYR A 196 10.93 -20.75 7.73
N GLU A 197 10.82 -22.08 7.88
CA GLU A 197 11.86 -22.87 8.51
C GLU A 197 13.18 -22.93 7.71
N LEU A 198 13.14 -22.72 6.39
CA LEU A 198 14.34 -22.64 5.56
C LEU A 198 15.08 -21.30 5.71
N MET A 199 14.45 -20.28 6.27
CA MET A 199 15.07 -18.97 6.49
C MET A 199 16.02 -19.02 7.70
N SER A 200 17.14 -18.30 7.62
CA SER A 200 18.01 -18.09 8.78
C SER A 200 17.28 -17.30 9.89
N PRO A 201 17.67 -17.45 11.18
CA PRO A 201 17.07 -16.69 12.28
C PRO A 201 17.09 -15.17 12.04
N ASP A 202 18.18 -14.64 11.50
CA ASP A 202 18.30 -13.22 11.14
C ASP A 202 17.27 -12.80 10.08
N ALA A 203 17.06 -13.63 9.05
CA ALA A 203 16.10 -13.35 7.99
C ALA A 203 14.65 -13.39 8.51
N ARG A 204 14.35 -14.34 9.41
CA ARG A 204 13.04 -14.43 10.08
C ARG A 204 12.78 -13.20 10.96
N GLN A 205 13.76 -12.80 11.76
CA GLN A 205 13.65 -11.59 12.59
C GLN A 205 13.46 -10.34 11.74
N GLN A 206 14.19 -10.23 10.63
CA GLN A 206 14.06 -9.11 9.71
C GLN A 206 12.68 -9.07 9.05
N MET A 207 12.15 -10.22 8.63
CA MET A 207 10.78 -10.35 8.14
C MET A 207 9.77 -9.89 9.20
N MET A 208 9.87 -10.40 10.43
CA MET A 208 8.97 -10.00 11.52
C MET A 208 9.00 -8.50 11.77
N ASN A 209 10.19 -7.90 11.88
CA ASN A 209 10.34 -6.45 12.11
C ASN A 209 9.68 -5.62 10.99
N ASN A 210 9.89 -6.01 9.74
CA ASN A 210 9.34 -5.31 8.58
C ASN A 210 7.82 -5.47 8.49
N LEU A 211 7.29 -6.67 8.75
CA LEU A 211 5.86 -6.91 8.79
C LEU A 211 5.18 -6.12 9.91
N LEU A 212 5.80 -6.05 11.10
CA LEU A 212 5.32 -5.23 12.22
C LEU A 212 5.33 -3.74 11.85
N ALA A 213 6.40 -3.26 11.20
CA ALA A 213 6.50 -1.88 10.75
C ALA A 213 5.39 -1.53 9.74
N TYR A 214 5.14 -2.41 8.76
CA TYR A 214 4.05 -2.24 7.81
C TYR A 214 2.68 -2.27 8.50
N GLY A 215 2.41 -3.30 9.32
CA GLY A 215 1.15 -3.44 10.05
C GLY A 215 0.83 -2.26 10.96
N ALA A 216 1.84 -1.74 11.67
CA ALA A 216 1.72 -0.51 12.45
C ALA A 216 1.43 0.71 11.57
N SER A 217 2.06 0.80 10.40
CA SER A 217 1.86 1.91 9.44
C SER A 217 0.44 1.93 8.89
N ILE A 218 -0.14 0.76 8.62
CA ILE A 218 -1.50 0.60 8.06
C ILE A 218 -2.57 0.29 9.13
N LYS A 219 -2.23 0.42 10.41
CA LYS A 219 -3.14 0.20 11.55
C LYS A 219 -3.89 -1.13 11.44
N GLU A 220 -3.17 -2.20 11.14
CA GLU A 220 -3.70 -3.57 11.06
C GLU A 220 -2.95 -4.45 12.05
N GLN A 221 -3.70 -5.02 13.00
CA GLN A 221 -3.17 -5.89 14.05
C GLN A 221 -3.44 -7.36 13.78
N ASP A 222 -4.45 -7.66 12.94
CA ASP A 222 -5.02 -9.00 12.75
C ASP A 222 -4.01 -10.08 12.36
N ILE A 223 -2.92 -9.71 11.69
CA ILE A 223 -1.91 -10.67 11.23
C ILE A 223 -1.05 -11.21 12.37
N PHE A 224 -0.99 -10.50 13.49
CA PHE A 224 -0.23 -10.91 14.67
C PHE A 224 -1.12 -11.57 15.74
N LEU A 225 -2.44 -11.55 15.56
CA LEU A 225 -3.39 -12.03 16.57
C LEU A 225 -3.73 -13.53 16.44
N TYR A 226 -3.27 -14.21 15.39
CA TYR A 226 -3.50 -15.66 15.22
C TYR A 226 -2.48 -16.56 15.95
N GLU A 227 -1.59 -16.00 16.78
CA GLU A 227 -0.74 -16.78 17.71
C GLU A 227 -1.42 -17.09 19.07
N LYS A 228 -2.74 -16.89 19.19
CA LYS A 228 -3.51 -17.37 20.34
C LYS A 228 -4.73 -18.16 19.90
N ILE A 229 -4.59 -19.49 19.83
CA ILE A 229 -5.25 -20.50 20.68
C ILE A 229 -4.61 -21.86 20.38
#